data_AF-D0W6X7-F1
#
_entry.id   AF-D0W6X7-F1
#
_cell.length_a   1.000
_cell.length_b   1.000
_cell.length_c   1.000
_cell.angle_alpha   90.00
_cell.angle_beta   90.00
_cell.angle_gamma   90.00
#
_symmetry.space_group_name_H-M   'P 1'
#
loop_
_entity.id
_entity.type
_entity.pdbx_description
1 polymer ?
#
loop_
_entity_poly.entity_id
_entity_poly.type
_entity_poly.pdbx_seq_one_letter_code
_entity_poly.pdbx_strand_id
1 'polypeptide(L)'
;MNRSGQSVAALAQFYKIKPEEILVVHDELDIPCGRIKFKLGGGNGGHNGLKDIQARLGTADYYRLRLGIGHPGDRNLVVGYVLNKPSTEHRRQIDDAVAKSLQAIPDILAGKWEEATRFLHSK
;
A
#
# COMPACT_ATOMS: atom_id res chain seq x y z
N MET A 1 9.50 -8.71 5.34
CA MET A 1 9.65 -7.23 5.33
C MET A 1 9.51 -6.69 6.76
N ASN A 2 10.56 -6.77 7.59
CA ASN A 2 10.46 -6.44 9.02
C ASN A 2 11.24 -5.18 9.42
N ARG A 3 11.88 -4.51 8.46
CA ARG A 3 12.75 -3.34 8.70
C ARG A 3 12.46 -2.18 7.73
N SER A 4 11.27 -2.14 7.15
CA SER A 4 10.89 -1.12 6.18
C SER A 4 10.85 0.29 6.79
N GLY A 5 10.49 0.39 8.07
CA GLY A 5 10.47 1.64 8.81
C GLY A 5 11.85 2.22 9.05
N GLN A 6 12.90 1.39 9.14
CA GLN A 6 14.28 1.87 9.30
C GLN A 6 14.71 2.76 8.13
N SER A 7 14.46 2.33 6.89
CA SER A 7 14.79 3.11 5.70
C SER A 7 13.87 4.31 5.52
N VAL A 8 12.57 4.14 5.75
CA VAL A 8 11.57 5.21 5.58
C VAL A 8 11.84 6.36 6.56
N ALA A 9 12.06 6.05 7.84
CA ALA A 9 12.30 7.07 8.85
C ALA A 9 13.62 7.81 8.65
N ALA A 10 14.69 7.11 8.25
CA ALA A 10 15.98 7.73 7.97
C ALA A 10 15.87 8.78 6.85
N LEU A 11 15.18 8.44 5.76
CA LEU A 11 14.98 9.35 4.63
C LEU A 11 14.07 10.53 5.01
N ALA A 12 12.95 10.25 5.68
CA ALA A 12 12.02 11.28 6.13
C ALA A 12 12.69 12.29 7.09
N GLN A 13 13.51 11.81 8.04
CA GLN A 13 14.22 12.67 8.98
C GLN A 13 15.31 13.52 8.32
N PHE A 14 16.01 12.95 7.33
CA PHE A 14 17.06 13.67 6.59
C PHE A 14 16.46 14.81 5.77
N TYR A 15 15.42 14.53 4.98
CA TYR A 15 14.75 15.51 4.12
C TYR A 15 13.65 16.34 4.80
N LYS A 16 13.37 16.09 6.08
CA LYS A 16 12.30 16.76 6.85
C LYS A 16 10.90 16.54 6.26
N ILE A 17 10.67 15.37 5.67
CA ILE A 17 9.37 14.97 5.13
C ILE A 17 8.48 14.58 6.30
N LYS A 18 7.29 15.18 6.39
CA LYS A 18 6.27 14.86 7.39
C LYS A 18 5.56 13.56 7.04
N PRO A 19 5.03 12.81 8.02
CA PRO A 19 4.27 11.58 7.75
C PRO A 19 3.12 11.76 6.75
N GLU A 20 2.40 12.88 6.83
CA GLU A 20 1.29 13.23 5.92
C GLU A 20 1.73 13.45 4.46
N GLU A 21 3.02 13.61 4.21
CA GLU A 21 3.61 13.76 2.86
C GLU A 21 4.14 12.42 2.32
N ILE A 22 4.00 11.33 3.08
CA ILE A 22 4.49 10.00 2.72
C ILE A 22 3.34 9.16 2.17
N LEU A 23 3.58 8.56 1.00
CA LEU A 23 2.73 7.52 0.43
C LEU A 23 3.43 6.15 0.52
N VAL A 24 2.81 5.20 1.22
CA VAL A 24 3.26 3.81 1.26
C VAL A 24 2.38 2.96 0.35
N VAL A 25 3.00 2.35 -0.66
CA VAL A 25 2.35 1.37 -1.54
C VAL A 25 2.64 -0.03 -1.01
N HIS A 26 1.62 -0.86 -0.82
CA HIS A 26 1.78 -2.22 -0.32
C HIS A 26 0.69 -3.17 -0.82
N ASP A 27 0.98 -4.47 -0.74
CA ASP A 27 0.03 -5.53 -0.99
C ASP A 27 -1.01 -5.64 0.15
N GLU A 28 -2.24 -5.99 -0.22
CA GLU A 28 -3.36 -6.07 0.70
C GLU A 28 -4.17 -7.34 0.50
N LEU A 29 -4.25 -8.14 1.56
CA LEU A 29 -4.95 -9.44 1.56
C LEU A 29 -6.46 -9.27 1.66
N ASP A 30 -6.93 -8.24 2.38
CA ASP A 30 -8.35 -8.00 2.62
C ASP A 30 -9.07 -7.40 1.40
N ILE A 31 -8.32 -7.06 0.35
CA ILE A 31 -8.84 -6.46 -0.87
C ILE A 31 -8.74 -7.48 -2.01
N PRO A 32 -9.82 -7.70 -2.80
CA PRO A 32 -9.77 -8.58 -3.97
C PRO A 32 -8.64 -8.23 -4.94
N CYS A 33 -8.07 -9.24 -5.59
CA CYS A 33 -6.96 -9.03 -6.52
C CYS A 33 -7.31 -8.00 -7.61
N GLY A 34 -6.37 -7.10 -7.90
CA GLY A 34 -6.54 -6.02 -8.88
C GLY A 34 -7.35 -4.81 -8.42
N ARG A 35 -7.97 -4.85 -7.23
CA ARG A 35 -8.64 -3.67 -6.64
C ARG A 35 -7.63 -2.79 -5.92
N ILE A 36 -7.85 -1.47 -6.00
CA ILE A 36 -7.00 -0.47 -5.36
C ILE A 36 -7.81 0.28 -4.31
N LYS A 37 -7.20 0.54 -3.15
CA LYS A 37 -7.73 1.47 -2.16
C LYS A 37 -6.68 2.48 -1.75
N PHE A 38 -6.96 3.75 -2.02
CA PHE A 38 -6.23 4.89 -1.50
C PHE A 38 -6.86 5.36 -0.19
N LYS A 39 -6.05 5.57 0.86
CA LYS A 39 -6.53 6.00 2.18
C LYS A 39 -5.42 6.71 2.98
N LEU A 40 -5.80 7.72 3.78
CA LEU A 40 -4.96 8.29 4.84
C LEU A 40 -5.17 7.52 6.15
N GLY A 41 -4.08 7.15 6.82
CA GLY A 41 -4.14 6.60 8.18
C GLY A 41 -4.76 5.22 8.30
N GLY A 42 -4.73 4.64 9.50
CA GLY A 42 -5.41 3.39 9.89
C GLY A 42 -4.47 2.27 10.35
N GLY A 43 -5.02 1.09 10.64
CA GLY A 43 -4.25 -0.05 11.15
C GLY A 43 -3.25 -0.64 10.15
N ASN A 44 -2.32 -1.45 10.66
CA ASN A 44 -1.33 -2.17 9.85
C ASN A 44 -1.83 -3.52 9.32
N GLY A 45 -3.01 -4.00 9.72
CA GLY A 45 -3.61 -5.24 9.18
C GLY A 45 -2.76 -6.50 9.39
N GLY A 46 -1.83 -6.51 10.35
CA GLY A 46 -0.87 -7.59 10.52
C GLY A 46 0.32 -7.55 9.54
N HIS A 47 0.41 -6.55 8.67
CA HIS A 47 1.52 -6.36 7.76
C HIS A 47 2.77 -5.87 8.52
N ASN A 48 3.80 -6.71 8.59
CA ASN A 48 5.02 -6.43 9.36
C ASN A 48 5.75 -5.14 8.93
N GLY A 49 5.78 -4.84 7.63
CA GLY A 49 6.38 -3.60 7.11
C GLY A 49 5.68 -2.34 7.60
N LEU A 50 4.33 -2.29 7.51
CA LEU A 50 3.54 -1.17 8.02
C LEU A 50 3.67 -1.02 9.54
N LYS A 51 3.69 -2.14 10.28
CA LYS A 51 3.92 -2.11 11.73
C LYS A 51 5.26 -1.44 12.07
N ASP A 52 6.32 -1.79 11.36
CA ASP A 52 7.64 -1.19 11.58
C ASP A 52 7.70 0.29 11.14
N ILE A 53 7.06 0.65 10.02
CA ILE A 53 6.95 2.05 9.57
C ILE A 53 6.22 2.90 10.62
N GLN A 54 5.06 2.45 11.11
CA GLN A 54 4.30 3.14 12.15
C GLN A 54 5.11 3.34 13.42
N ALA A 55 5.81 2.29 13.87
CA ALA A 55 6.64 2.35 15.06
C ALA A 55 7.80 3.36 14.93
N ARG A 56 8.37 3.50 13.72
CA ARG A 56 9.51 4.39 13.46
C ARG A 56 9.10 5.84 13.19
N LEU A 57 7.96 6.05 12.53
CA LEU A 57 7.41 7.38 12.30
C LEU A 57 6.67 7.93 13.52
N GLY A 58 6.28 7.08 14.48
CA GLY A 58 5.52 7.47 15.67
C GLY A 58 4.05 7.80 15.41
N THR A 59 3.57 7.58 14.19
CA THR A 59 2.17 7.80 13.78
C THR A 59 1.76 6.84 12.67
N ALA A 60 0.46 6.63 12.54
CA ALA A 60 -0.14 5.95 11.40
C ALA A 60 -0.59 6.93 10.29
N ASP A 61 -0.50 8.23 10.52
CA ASP A 61 -1.07 9.30 9.68
C ASP A 61 -0.22 9.60 8.45
N TYR A 62 -0.06 8.59 7.60
CA TYR A 62 0.54 8.67 6.27
C TYR A 62 -0.40 8.04 5.25
N TYR A 63 -0.26 8.45 3.99
CA TYR A 63 -1.09 7.92 2.91
C TYR A 63 -0.69 6.49 2.57
N ARG A 64 -1.67 5.69 2.17
CA ARG A 64 -1.48 4.31 1.75
C ARG A 64 -2.21 4.04 0.44
N LEU A 65 -1.48 3.42 -0.48
CA LEU A 65 -2.03 2.84 -1.68
C LEU A 65 -2.01 1.31 -1.53
N ARG A 66 -3.19 0.76 -1.24
CA ARG A 66 -3.39 -0.66 -0.97
C ARG A 66 -3.71 -1.37 -2.28
N LEU A 67 -2.81 -2.22 -2.73
CA LEU A 67 -2.99 -3.05 -3.93
C LEU A 67 -3.51 -4.42 -3.51
N GLY A 68 -4.75 -4.71 -3.87
CA GLY A 68 -5.38 -5.99 -3.55
C GLY A 68 -4.66 -7.15 -4.19
N ILE A 69 -4.31 -8.14 -3.38
CA ILE A 69 -3.79 -9.44 -3.82
C ILE A 69 -4.73 -10.59 -3.45
N GLY A 70 -5.82 -10.32 -2.72
CA GLY A 70 -6.74 -11.33 -2.19
C GLY A 70 -6.15 -12.15 -1.04
N HIS A 71 -6.97 -13.04 -0.47
CA HIS A 71 -6.59 -13.87 0.68
C HIS A 71 -6.71 -15.36 0.33
N PRO A 72 -5.79 -16.23 0.77
CA PRO A 72 -5.84 -17.68 0.50
C PRO A 72 -6.95 -18.45 1.25
N GLY A 73 -7.94 -17.76 1.83
CA GLY A 73 -8.99 -18.34 2.70
C GLY A 73 -8.53 -18.85 4.07
N ASP A 74 -7.30 -19.36 4.19
CA ASP A 74 -6.72 -19.86 5.45
C ASP A 74 -5.56 -18.97 5.92
N ARG A 75 -5.64 -18.52 7.18
CA ARG A 75 -4.62 -17.70 7.84
C ARG A 75 -3.24 -18.38 7.87
N ASN A 76 -3.18 -19.71 8.00
CA ASN A 76 -1.93 -20.46 8.05
C ASN A 76 -1.19 -20.44 6.70
N LEU A 77 -1.92 -20.22 5.60
CA LEU A 77 -1.37 -20.19 4.25
C LEU A 77 -0.90 -18.78 3.83
N VAL A 78 -1.21 -17.74 4.61
CA VAL A 78 -0.90 -16.34 4.26
C VAL A 78 0.58 -16.11 4.00
N VAL A 79 1.45 -16.65 4.85
CA VAL A 79 2.91 -16.46 4.69
C VAL A 79 3.39 -17.08 3.37
N GLY A 80 2.93 -18.28 3.04
CA GLY A 80 3.25 -18.91 1.76
C GLY A 80 2.65 -18.15 0.58
N TYR A 81 1.41 -17.66 0.72
CA TYR A 81 0.70 -16.93 -0.33
C TYR A 81 1.46 -15.67 -0.77
N VAL A 82 1.90 -14.83 0.18
CA VAL A 82 2.60 -13.57 -0.13
C VAL A 82 4.05 -13.75 -0.60
N LEU A 83 4.65 -14.92 -0.33
CA LEU A 83 6.03 -15.24 -0.75
C LEU A 83 6.09 -15.99 -2.09
N ASN A 84 4.99 -16.60 -2.51
CA ASN A 84 4.91 -17.33 -3.77
C ASN A 84 4.51 -16.44 -4.94
N LYS A 85 4.81 -16.92 -6.16
CA LYS A 85 4.38 -16.25 -7.38
C LYS A 85 2.85 -16.30 -7.49
N PRO A 86 2.18 -15.20 -7.85
CA PRO A 86 0.75 -15.21 -8.15
C PRO A 86 0.47 -16.04 -9.41
N SER A 87 -0.79 -16.49 -9.56
CA SER A 87 -1.26 -17.07 -10.83
C SER A 87 -1.14 -16.06 -11.97
N THR A 88 -1.13 -16.53 -13.22
CA THR A 88 -1.07 -15.65 -14.40
C THR A 88 -2.20 -14.61 -14.40
N GLU A 89 -3.40 -15.01 -13.98
CA GLU A 89 -4.56 -14.12 -13.89
C GLU A 89 -4.37 -13.05 -12.80
N HIS A 90 -3.99 -13.44 -11.58
CA HIS A 90 -3.70 -12.47 -10.52
C HIS A 90 -2.53 -11.57 -10.88
N ARG A 91 -1.52 -12.08 -11.57
CA ARG A 91 -0.39 -11.27 -12.04
C ARG A 91 -0.87 -10.18 -12.97
N ARG A 92 -1.70 -10.50 -13.96
CA ARG A 92 -2.29 -9.52 -14.87
C ARG A 92 -3.11 -8.48 -14.11
N GLN A 93 -3.95 -8.90 -13.18
CA GLN A 93 -4.79 -7.99 -12.38
C GLN A 93 -3.93 -7.04 -11.51
N ILE A 94 -2.84 -7.53 -10.93
CA ILE A 94 -1.89 -6.71 -10.17
C ILE A 94 -1.19 -5.72 -11.10
N ASP A 95 -0.72 -6.16 -12.26
CA ASP A 95 -0.03 -5.30 -13.22
C ASP A 95 -0.97 -4.19 -13.75
N ASP A 96 -2.23 -4.52 -14.04
CA ASP A 96 -3.27 -3.54 -14.42
C ASP A 96 -3.54 -2.53 -13.27
N ALA A 97 -3.58 -3.00 -12.02
CA ALA A 97 -3.75 -2.13 -10.85
C ALA A 97 -2.55 -1.19 -10.65
N VAL A 98 -1.32 -1.66 -10.90
CA VAL A 98 -0.12 -0.82 -10.88
C VAL A 98 -0.18 0.22 -12.01
N ALA A 99 -0.55 -0.18 -13.22
CA ALA A 99 -0.69 0.74 -14.36
C ALA A 99 -1.75 1.82 -14.10
N LYS A 100 -2.89 1.45 -13.53
CA LYS A 100 -3.94 2.41 -13.11
C LYS A 100 -3.42 3.33 -12.00
N SER A 101 -2.67 2.80 -11.04
CA SER A 101 -2.08 3.59 -9.96
C SER A 101 -1.15 4.68 -10.45
N LEU A 102 -0.33 4.38 -11.47
CA LEU A 102 0.58 5.35 -12.08
C LEU A 102 -0.15 6.52 -12.75
N GLN A 103 -1.32 6.28 -13.34
CA GLN A 103 -2.15 7.33 -13.93
C GLN A 103 -2.70 8.32 -12.91
N ALA A 104 -2.85 7.90 -11.64
CA ALA A 104 -3.35 8.76 -10.56
C ALA A 104 -2.25 9.60 -9.89
N ILE A 105 -0.97 9.32 -10.16
CA ILE A 105 0.16 10.00 -9.51
C ILE A 105 0.13 11.53 -9.71
N PRO A 106 -0.16 12.08 -10.91
CA PRO A 106 -0.24 13.53 -11.08
C PRO A 106 -1.28 14.19 -10.17
N ASP A 107 -2.45 13.58 -10.00
CA ASP A 107 -3.51 14.11 -9.12
C ASP A 107 -3.13 13.99 -7.64
N ILE A 108 -2.51 12.87 -7.24
CA ILE A 108 -1.94 12.67 -5.89
C ILE A 108 -0.92 13.76 -5.57
N LEU A 109 0.03 14.02 -6.47
CA LEU A 109 1.08 15.02 -6.26
C LEU A 109 0.53 16.45 -6.27
N ALA A 110 -0.58 16.69 -6.99
CA ALA A 110 -1.29 17.97 -7.00
C ALA A 110 -2.22 18.16 -5.79
N GLY A 111 -2.32 17.18 -4.88
CA GLY A 111 -3.22 17.24 -3.72
C GLY A 111 -4.70 17.08 -4.05
N LYS A 112 -5.04 16.58 -5.25
CA LYS A 112 -6.40 16.31 -5.72
C LYS A 112 -6.89 14.96 -5.19
N TRP A 113 -7.02 14.88 -3.87
CA TRP A 113 -7.26 13.62 -3.16
C TRP A 113 -8.58 12.96 -3.54
N GLU A 114 -9.63 13.75 -3.74
CA GLU A 114 -10.96 13.24 -4.07
C GLU A 114 -11.00 12.65 -5.49
N GLU A 115 -10.41 13.34 -6.46
CA GLU A 115 -10.29 12.89 -7.84
C GLU A 115 -9.44 11.62 -7.94
N ALA A 116 -8.27 11.62 -7.30
CA ALA A 116 -7.39 10.45 -7.24
C ALA A 116 -8.12 9.26 -6.59
N THR A 117 -8.82 9.49 -5.48
CA THR A 117 -9.61 8.45 -4.79
C THR A 117 -10.70 7.89 -5.70
N ARG A 118 -11.50 8.76 -6.32
CA ARG A 118 -12.59 8.38 -7.21
C ARG A 118 -12.06 7.56 -8.39
N PHE A 119 -10.96 8.00 -9.00
CA PHE A 119 -10.35 7.29 -10.11
C PHE A 119 -9.80 5.93 -9.68
N LEU A 120 -9.03 5.86 -8.60
CA LEU A 120 -8.41 4.61 -8.13
C LEU A 120 -9.45 3.58 -7.65
N HIS A 121 -10.54 4.03 -7.03
CA HIS A 121 -11.60 3.16 -6.52
C HIS A 121 -12.63 2.77 -7.60
N SER A 122 -12.57 3.39 -8.78
CA SER A 122 -13.43 3.03 -9.91
C SER A 122 -13.13 1.61 -10.39
N LYS A 123 -14.10 1.00 -11.09
CA LYS A 123 -13.97 -0.40 -11.48
C LYS A 123 -12.88 -0.65 -12.49
#